data_AF-A0A0B7KSX4-F1
#
_entry.id   AF-A0A0B7KSX4-F1
#
_cell.length_a   1.000
_cell.length_b   1.000
_cell.length_c   1.000
_cell.angle_alpha   90.00
_cell.angle_beta   90.00
_cell.angle_gamma   90.00
#
_symmetry.space_group_name_H-M   'P 1'
#
loop_
_entity.id
_entity.type
_entity.pdbx_description
1 polymer ?
#
loop_
_entity_poly.entity_id
_entity_poly.type
_entity_poly.pdbx_seq_one_letter_code
_entity_poly.pdbx_strand_id
1 'polypeptide(L)'
;MAAEASPTTPKLTHVFNLRAHMSREGAVSGKHRGGGIRHLAPLTGGHLKGVDGSRAEGLSVKLMPGGSDWLIVDEARGIAYLDVRTHGTEDHTGSGFYIHYTGYLGLDEVAAAFQTWKPGNKSSKGGDHHWWTNPTFETGNIPKHSIIGAGDSSLIAGNMGVFKNDPPDFNSLALSFPIDHVLLITLNMPERLNALSSWQHEQLESVFRWYDREPSLRCAVVTGAGRSFCAGANLKEWKQRVEASVAPKETPRERWLTSGFGGLSNRTGKKPVIAAVNGPCMGGGMEMVVNCDLVVAGRTKAKFGLPEVQRGVVASAGSLPRLIRTLGMQRASEMAFLGRAYDSQTMQDWGLVNFVVNDDENDSGAQTGKAVVDEAIQLAKEISDNSPDSIITTREGLRLGWEAMGPTMATEVVGKGLLARMDNGENMKKGLSSFANRSKPRFVNSKL
;
A
#
# COMPACT_ATOMS: atom_id res chain seq x y z
N MET A 1 13.00 36.55 39.78
CA MET A 1 13.54 36.33 38.42
C MET A 1 14.13 34.93 38.39
N ALA A 2 13.35 33.94 37.95
CA ALA A 2 13.84 32.59 37.69
C ALA A 2 14.37 32.56 36.26
N ALA A 3 15.62 32.18 36.07
CA ALA A 3 16.27 32.08 34.77
C ALA A 3 15.74 30.85 34.02
N GLU A 4 15.25 31.07 32.80
CA GLU A 4 14.83 30.03 31.86
C GLU A 4 16.01 29.13 31.50
N ALA A 5 15.85 27.82 31.68
CA ALA A 5 16.80 26.83 31.18
C ALA A 5 16.70 26.76 29.64
N SER A 6 17.76 27.15 28.96
CA SER A 6 17.90 26.99 27.51
C SER A 6 17.92 25.50 27.14
N PRO A 7 17.11 25.04 26.16
CA PRO A 7 17.09 23.63 25.78
C PRO A 7 18.43 23.23 25.15
N THR A 8 19.13 22.28 25.77
CA THR A 8 20.40 21.74 25.27
C THR A 8 20.21 21.05 23.92
N THR A 9 20.87 21.54 22.88
CA THR A 9 20.92 20.92 21.55
C THR A 9 21.39 19.47 21.65
N PRO A 10 20.67 18.48 21.08
CA PRO A 10 21.07 17.08 21.12
C PRO A 10 22.46 16.89 20.49
N LYS A 11 23.38 16.20 21.18
CA LYS A 11 24.68 15.81 20.61
C LYS A 11 24.49 14.61 19.69
N LEU A 12 24.94 14.78 18.46
CA LEU A 12 24.90 13.78 17.40
C LEU A 12 26.08 12.80 17.51
N THR A 13 25.81 11.50 17.50
CA THR A 13 26.83 10.43 17.52
C THR A 13 27.14 9.93 16.10
N HIS A 14 28.43 9.82 15.78
CA HIS A 14 28.93 9.34 14.48
C HIS A 14 29.06 7.80 14.52
N VAL A 15 28.37 7.09 13.63
CA VAL A 15 28.19 5.62 13.74
C VAL A 15 28.64 4.84 12.50
N PHE A 16 28.70 5.45 11.31
CA PHE A 16 29.12 4.78 10.08
C PHE A 16 29.79 5.78 9.12
N ASN A 17 30.67 5.27 8.27
CA ASN A 17 31.28 5.95 7.14
C ASN A 17 30.63 5.45 5.85
N LEU A 18 29.95 6.34 5.11
CA LEU A 18 29.42 6.06 3.78
C LEU A 18 30.35 6.63 2.71
N ARG A 19 30.78 5.78 1.78
CA ARG A 19 31.46 6.20 0.54
C ARG A 19 30.67 5.71 -0.66
N ALA A 20 30.08 6.63 -1.41
CA ALA A 20 29.36 6.31 -2.65
C ALA A 20 30.17 6.75 -3.87
N HIS A 21 30.12 5.96 -4.94
CA HIS A 21 30.67 6.28 -6.26
C HIS A 21 29.50 6.58 -7.19
N MET A 22 29.57 7.71 -7.89
CA MET A 22 28.51 8.16 -8.80
C MET A 22 29.01 8.18 -10.24
N SER A 23 28.10 7.96 -11.18
CA SER A 23 28.36 8.13 -12.61
C SER A 23 28.63 9.60 -12.93
N ARG A 24 29.56 9.83 -13.86
CA ARG A 24 29.82 11.16 -14.44
C ARG A 24 28.73 11.57 -15.43
N GLU A 25 28.09 10.59 -16.05
CA GLU A 25 26.95 10.79 -16.95
C GLU A 25 25.68 10.74 -16.12
N GLY A 26 25.02 11.89 -16.01
CA GLY A 26 23.74 12.04 -15.36
C GLY A 26 22.75 12.81 -16.24
N ALA A 27 21.47 12.50 -16.12
CA ALA A 27 20.41 13.18 -16.87
C ALA A 27 19.87 14.36 -16.06
N VAL A 28 19.62 15.50 -16.71
CA VAL A 28 18.89 16.62 -16.10
C VAL A 28 17.41 16.30 -16.16
N SER A 29 16.78 16.11 -15.00
CA SER A 29 15.34 15.80 -14.93
C SER A 29 14.46 17.04 -14.92
N GLY A 30 15.04 18.24 -14.76
CA GLY A 30 14.32 19.52 -14.82
C GLY A 30 14.65 20.45 -13.64
N LYS A 31 13.91 21.56 -13.54
CA LYS A 31 14.06 22.54 -12.44
C LYS A 31 13.22 22.14 -11.23
N HIS A 32 13.80 22.22 -10.04
CA HIS A 32 13.08 22.06 -8.78
C HIS A 32 12.25 23.32 -8.46
N ARG A 33 11.12 23.17 -7.75
CA ARG A 33 10.37 24.30 -7.20
C ARG A 33 11.28 25.03 -6.20
N GLY A 34 11.83 26.17 -6.63
CA GLY A 34 12.83 26.93 -5.86
C GLY A 34 14.06 27.37 -6.65
N GLY A 35 14.20 26.97 -7.93
CA GLY A 35 15.25 27.47 -8.83
C GLY A 35 16.42 26.50 -9.05
N GLY A 36 16.63 25.53 -8.16
CA GLY A 36 17.72 24.54 -8.27
C GLY A 36 17.55 23.56 -9.44
N ILE A 37 18.66 23.05 -9.96
CA ILE A 37 18.70 22.10 -11.08
C ILE A 37 18.75 20.68 -10.52
N ARG A 38 17.88 19.80 -11.04
CA ARG A 38 17.83 18.38 -10.65
C ARG A 38 18.68 17.53 -11.58
N HIS A 39 19.70 16.89 -11.02
CA HIS A 39 20.54 15.91 -11.70
C HIS A 39 20.24 14.49 -11.21
N LEU A 40 20.11 13.56 -12.16
CA LEU A 40 20.02 12.12 -11.93
C LEU A 40 21.38 11.52 -12.25
N ALA A 41 22.17 11.17 -11.23
CA ALA A 41 23.50 10.59 -11.39
C ALA A 41 23.55 9.20 -10.75
N PRO A 42 23.44 8.09 -11.51
CA PRO A 42 23.35 6.74 -10.96
C PRO A 42 24.57 6.38 -10.10
N LEU A 43 24.37 5.60 -9.03
CA LEU A 43 25.49 5.03 -8.29
C LEU A 43 26.16 3.94 -9.12
N THR A 44 27.48 3.97 -9.15
CA THR A 44 28.34 2.97 -9.82
C THR A 44 29.03 2.04 -8.82
N GLY A 45 28.86 2.29 -7.51
CA GLY A 45 29.33 1.44 -6.43
C GLY A 45 29.59 2.24 -5.14
N GLY A 46 30.33 1.65 -4.21
CA GLY A 46 30.70 2.29 -2.95
C GLY A 46 30.75 1.30 -1.79
N HIS A 47 30.90 1.81 -0.56
CA HIS A 47 30.81 1.02 0.66
C HIS A 47 30.18 1.79 1.82
N LEU A 48 29.59 1.05 2.75
CA LEU A 48 29.15 1.53 4.05
C LEU A 48 29.92 0.74 5.11
N LYS A 49 30.60 1.43 6.03
CA LYS A 49 31.37 0.82 7.10
C LYS A 49 30.98 1.36 8.47
N GLY A 50 30.87 0.49 9.46
CA GLY A 50 30.75 0.88 10.86
C GLY A 50 31.96 1.66 11.35
N VAL A 51 31.75 2.55 12.33
CA VAL A 51 32.84 3.20 13.07
C VAL A 51 33.22 2.33 14.27
N ASP A 52 34.52 2.09 14.47
CA ASP A 52 35.03 1.32 15.62
C ASP A 52 34.61 1.98 16.95
N GLY A 53 34.17 1.17 17.91
CA GLY A 53 33.61 1.64 19.18
C GLY A 53 32.17 2.16 19.10
N SER A 54 31.52 2.08 17.93
CA SER A 54 30.09 2.40 17.75
C SER A 54 29.24 1.14 17.68
N ARG A 55 27.92 1.29 17.78
CA ARG A 55 26.97 0.16 17.63
C ARG A 55 26.99 -0.51 16.25
N ALA A 56 27.62 0.10 15.25
CA ALA A 56 27.76 -0.48 13.92
C ALA A 56 29.17 -1.06 13.68
N GLU A 57 30.04 -1.10 14.70
CA GLU A 57 31.36 -1.70 14.61
C GLU A 57 31.30 -3.10 13.97
N GLY A 58 32.21 -3.36 13.03
CA GLY A 58 32.25 -4.60 12.25
C GLY A 58 31.34 -4.63 11.02
N LEU A 59 30.40 -3.70 10.85
CA LEU A 59 29.61 -3.60 9.61
C LEU A 59 30.50 -3.20 8.44
N SER A 60 30.53 -4.00 7.38
CA SER A 60 31.22 -3.68 6.13
C SER A 60 30.41 -4.16 4.94
N VAL A 61 29.99 -3.19 4.12
CA VAL A 61 29.06 -3.44 3.02
C VAL A 61 29.61 -2.86 1.74
N LYS A 62 29.42 -3.60 0.64
CA LYS A 62 29.52 -3.06 -0.71
C LYS A 62 28.17 -2.57 -1.25
N LEU A 63 28.16 -1.34 -1.76
CA LEU A 63 26.98 -0.76 -2.43
C LEU A 63 26.87 -1.31 -3.85
N MET A 64 25.66 -1.66 -4.26
CA MET A 64 25.40 -2.17 -5.60
C MET A 64 25.27 -1.02 -6.60
N PRO A 65 25.74 -1.20 -7.86
CA PRO A 65 25.46 -0.25 -8.94
C PRO A 65 23.96 -0.13 -9.19
N GLY A 66 23.48 1.08 -9.45
CA GLY A 66 22.06 1.39 -9.58
C GLY A 66 21.43 1.97 -8.31
N GLY A 67 20.27 2.61 -8.47
CA GLY A 67 19.61 3.34 -7.38
C GLY A 67 20.32 4.66 -7.08
N SER A 68 19.93 5.72 -7.77
CA SER A 68 20.05 7.07 -7.25
C SER A 68 18.87 7.89 -7.73
N ASP A 69 18.48 8.86 -6.92
CA ASP A 69 17.42 9.77 -7.25
C ASP A 69 17.74 11.09 -6.52
N TRP A 70 18.12 12.12 -7.28
CA TRP A 70 18.16 13.55 -6.93
C TRP A 70 19.42 14.08 -6.22
N LEU A 71 20.40 14.54 -7.02
CA LEU A 71 21.25 15.66 -6.61
C LEU A 71 20.57 16.95 -7.07
N ILE A 72 20.10 17.78 -6.12
CA ILE A 72 19.54 19.10 -6.43
C ILE A 72 20.57 20.14 -6.04
N VAL A 73 21.19 20.77 -7.04
CA VAL A 73 22.15 21.84 -6.82
C VAL A 73 21.39 23.17 -6.81
N ASP A 74 21.44 23.87 -5.69
CA ASP A 74 20.93 25.23 -5.54
C ASP A 74 22.13 26.17 -5.39
N GLU A 75 22.70 26.56 -6.54
CA GLU A 75 23.86 27.45 -6.61
C GLU A 75 23.60 28.80 -5.94
N ALA A 76 22.36 29.29 -6.02
CA ALA A 76 21.97 30.57 -5.42
C ALA A 76 22.02 30.55 -3.89
N ARG A 77 21.81 29.38 -3.28
CA ARG A 77 21.88 29.17 -1.82
C ARG A 77 23.19 28.52 -1.37
N GLY A 78 24.09 28.20 -2.30
CA GLY A 78 25.36 27.54 -1.97
C GLY A 78 25.15 26.16 -1.35
N ILE A 79 24.12 25.40 -1.74
CA ILE A 79 23.84 24.06 -1.19
C ILE A 79 23.52 23.02 -2.27
N ALA A 80 23.95 21.79 -2.05
CA ALA A 80 23.54 20.61 -2.81
C ALA A 80 22.71 19.69 -1.91
N TYR A 81 21.49 19.40 -2.32
CA TYR A 81 20.65 18.39 -1.70
C TYR A 81 20.96 17.03 -2.31
N LEU A 82 21.20 16.04 -1.46
CA LEU A 82 21.54 14.68 -1.83
C LEU A 82 20.46 13.73 -1.28
N ASP A 83 19.76 13.03 -2.16
CA ASP A 83 18.87 11.92 -1.83
C ASP A 83 19.48 10.63 -2.42
N VAL A 84 19.94 9.73 -1.55
CA VAL A 84 20.58 8.47 -1.95
C VAL A 84 19.66 7.33 -1.56
N ARG A 85 19.24 6.55 -2.56
CA ARG A 85 18.40 5.36 -2.38
C ARG A 85 19.06 4.20 -3.08
N THR A 86 19.68 3.30 -2.32
CA THR A 86 20.46 2.21 -2.89
C THR A 86 20.33 0.91 -2.10
N HIS A 87 20.73 -0.19 -2.72
CA HIS A 87 20.78 -1.50 -2.11
C HIS A 87 22.24 -1.89 -1.89
N GLY A 88 22.53 -2.55 -0.78
CA GLY A 88 23.84 -3.11 -0.46
C GLY A 88 23.75 -4.60 -0.18
N THR A 89 24.88 -5.29 -0.31
CA THR A 89 25.02 -6.68 0.12
C THR A 89 26.20 -6.79 1.06
N GLU A 90 26.01 -7.47 2.19
CA GLU A 90 27.09 -7.72 3.13
C GLU A 90 28.09 -8.73 2.55
N ASP A 91 29.38 -8.38 2.55
CA ASP A 91 30.43 -9.09 1.80
C ASP A 91 30.63 -10.55 2.25
N HIS A 92 30.20 -10.90 3.47
CA HIS A 92 30.45 -12.21 4.08
C HIS A 92 29.22 -13.12 4.16
N THR A 93 28.01 -12.54 4.16
CA THR A 93 26.76 -13.29 4.35
C THR A 93 25.88 -13.32 3.09
N GLY A 94 26.11 -12.41 2.14
CA GLY A 94 25.25 -12.25 0.95
C GLY A 94 23.88 -11.64 1.26
N SER A 95 23.62 -11.21 2.49
CA SER A 95 22.37 -10.59 2.90
C SER A 95 22.23 -9.20 2.27
N GLY A 96 21.11 -8.97 1.59
CA GLY A 96 20.78 -7.68 0.98
C GLY A 96 20.13 -6.73 1.98
N PHE A 97 20.38 -5.43 1.85
CA PHE A 97 19.68 -4.39 2.61
C PHE A 97 19.51 -3.10 1.79
N TYR A 98 18.62 -2.23 2.26
CA TYR A 98 18.28 -0.97 1.62
C TYR A 98 18.76 0.23 2.44
N ILE A 99 19.32 1.23 1.76
CA ILE A 99 19.79 2.49 2.33
C ILE A 99 19.00 3.62 1.69
N HIS A 100 18.28 4.39 2.51
CA HIS A 100 17.76 5.70 2.14
C HIS A 100 18.43 6.78 3.00
N TYR A 101 19.04 7.76 2.34
CA TYR A 101 19.70 8.90 2.95
C TYR A 101 19.21 10.18 2.28
N THR A 102 18.88 11.20 3.07
CA THR A 102 18.65 12.56 2.58
C THR A 102 19.53 13.52 3.35
N GLY A 103 20.26 14.40 2.66
CA GLY A 103 21.14 15.36 3.30
C GLY A 103 21.37 16.62 2.46
N TYR A 104 21.87 17.66 3.11
CA TYR A 104 22.27 18.91 2.47
C TYR A 104 23.76 19.11 2.68
N LEU A 105 24.47 19.35 1.59
CA LEU A 105 25.90 19.64 1.52
C LEU A 105 26.10 21.11 1.20
N GLY A 106 26.87 21.86 2.00
CA GLY A 106 27.31 23.19 1.61
C GLY A 106 28.19 23.13 0.35
N LEU A 107 28.00 24.01 -0.63
CA LEU A 107 28.82 24.14 -1.83
C LEU A 107 30.11 24.92 -1.52
N ASP A 108 30.93 24.38 -0.63
CA ASP A 108 32.30 24.87 -0.37
C ASP A 108 33.30 24.31 -1.41
N GLU A 109 34.57 24.74 -1.33
CA GLU A 109 35.63 24.28 -2.25
C GLU A 109 35.82 22.74 -2.22
N VAL A 110 35.47 22.09 -1.11
CA VAL A 110 35.58 20.64 -0.92
C VAL A 110 34.41 19.91 -1.58
N ALA A 111 33.20 20.48 -1.52
CA ALA A 111 32.01 19.98 -2.24
C ALA A 111 32.10 20.21 -3.76
N ALA A 112 32.75 21.28 -4.21
CA ALA A 112 33.04 21.51 -5.64
C ALA A 112 33.96 20.43 -6.23
N ALA A 113 34.85 19.84 -5.42
CA ALA A 113 35.68 18.69 -5.81
C ALA A 113 34.87 17.40 -6.02
N PHE A 114 33.66 17.31 -5.43
CA PHE A 114 32.73 16.18 -5.60
C PHE A 114 32.12 16.17 -7.01
N GLN A 115 31.80 17.35 -7.55
CA GLN A 115 31.27 17.51 -8.92
C GLN A 115 32.35 17.38 -10.00
N THR A 116 33.63 17.54 -9.64
CA THR A 116 34.77 17.57 -10.56
C THR A 116 35.76 16.43 -10.35
N TRP A 117 35.31 15.33 -9.73
CA TRP A 117 36.15 14.21 -9.30
C TRP A 117 37.07 13.66 -10.42
N LYS A 118 38.34 13.44 -10.08
CA LYS A 118 39.35 12.80 -10.95
C LYS A 118 40.03 11.63 -10.22
N PRO A 119 40.52 10.60 -10.94
CA PRO A 119 41.35 9.55 -10.36
C PRO A 119 42.60 10.18 -9.70
N GLY A 120 42.67 10.13 -8.36
CA GLY A 120 43.77 10.74 -7.56
C GLY A 120 43.32 11.65 -6.41
N ASN A 121 42.06 12.08 -6.37
CA ASN A 121 41.54 12.90 -5.27
C ASN A 121 41.48 12.11 -3.94
N LYS A 122 41.92 12.74 -2.83
CA LYS A 122 41.90 12.13 -1.48
C LYS A 122 40.50 12.12 -0.87
N SER A 123 40.24 11.19 0.05
CA SER A 123 38.99 11.13 0.83
C SER A 123 38.94 12.27 1.86
N SER A 124 37.77 12.88 2.04
CA SER A 124 37.50 13.81 3.14
C SER A 124 37.30 13.04 4.45
N LYS A 125 37.64 13.69 5.57
CA LYS A 125 37.41 13.24 6.94
C LYS A 125 36.03 13.71 7.42
N GLY A 126 35.50 13.05 8.45
CA GLY A 126 34.30 13.52 9.14
C GLY A 126 34.55 14.92 9.73
N GLY A 127 33.69 15.88 9.37
CA GLY A 127 33.85 17.30 9.74
C GLY A 127 34.40 18.20 8.63
N ASP A 128 34.88 17.63 7.52
CA ASP A 128 35.39 18.41 6.38
C ASP A 128 34.27 19.11 5.56
N HIS A 129 33.00 18.86 5.88
CA HIS A 129 31.83 19.45 5.21
C HIS A 129 30.82 19.96 6.24
N HIS A 130 30.15 21.06 5.90
CA HIS A 130 28.99 21.54 6.65
C HIS A 130 27.71 20.80 6.22
N TRP A 131 27.24 19.89 7.07
CA TRP A 131 25.97 19.18 6.90
C TRP A 131 24.86 19.85 7.69
N TRP A 132 23.71 20.12 7.06
CA TRP A 132 22.54 20.67 7.77
C TRP A 132 21.74 19.60 8.54
N THR A 133 21.87 18.33 8.15
CA THR A 133 21.20 17.19 8.80
C THR A 133 22.21 16.08 9.04
N ASN A 134 22.30 15.62 10.29
CA ASN A 134 23.17 14.51 10.66
C ASN A 134 22.35 13.21 10.65
N PRO A 135 22.65 12.24 9.77
CA PRO A 135 21.76 11.13 9.51
C PRO A 135 21.83 10.10 10.64
N THR A 136 20.66 9.54 10.98
CA THR A 136 20.52 8.41 11.90
C THR A 136 20.09 7.19 11.09
N PHE A 137 20.67 6.04 11.39
CA PHE A 137 20.29 4.74 10.81
C PHE A 137 20.04 3.72 11.93
N GLU A 138 19.08 2.82 11.69
CA GLU A 138 18.77 1.65 12.51
C GLU A 138 18.88 0.38 11.65
N THR A 139 19.43 -0.69 12.21
CA THR A 139 19.49 -2.02 11.58
C THR A 139 19.17 -3.10 12.61
N GLY A 140 18.19 -3.97 12.32
CA GLY A 140 18.07 -5.35 12.80
C GLY A 140 17.67 -5.63 14.27
N ASN A 141 16.61 -6.45 14.41
CA ASN A 141 16.08 -7.19 15.58
C ASN A 141 15.50 -6.43 16.79
N ILE A 142 14.19 -6.65 16.97
CA ILE A 142 13.27 -6.16 18.00
C ILE A 142 13.59 -6.75 19.39
N PRO A 143 13.66 -5.92 20.45
CA PRO A 143 13.27 -6.31 21.79
C PRO A 143 11.90 -5.73 22.15
N LYS A 144 11.06 -6.58 22.75
CA LYS A 144 9.69 -6.27 23.18
C LYS A 144 9.66 -5.12 24.19
N HIS A 145 8.69 -4.23 23.98
CA HIS A 145 8.26 -3.14 24.86
C HIS A 145 9.21 -1.94 24.97
N SER A 146 9.01 -0.94 24.09
CA SER A 146 8.84 0.49 24.45
C SER A 146 9.13 1.42 23.26
N ILE A 147 8.11 1.93 22.57
CA ILE A 147 7.89 3.39 22.38
C ILE A 147 6.38 3.60 22.32
N ILE A 148 5.88 4.34 23.31
CA ILE A 148 4.51 4.78 23.52
C ILE A 148 4.42 6.22 22.99
N GLY A 149 3.42 6.53 22.16
CA GLY A 149 3.09 7.90 21.78
C GLY A 149 2.38 8.05 20.43
N ALA A 150 1.05 8.13 20.31
CA ALA A 150 -0.04 7.75 21.20
C ALA A 150 -1.32 7.73 20.34
N GLY A 151 -1.93 6.55 20.27
CA GLY A 151 -3.17 6.25 19.56
C GLY A 151 -3.47 4.77 19.71
N ASP A 152 -3.47 4.30 20.96
CA ASP A 152 -3.86 2.96 21.43
C ASP A 152 -3.14 1.75 20.80
N SER A 153 -1.99 1.40 21.39
CA SER A 153 -1.13 0.27 21.05
C SER A 153 -1.63 -1.07 21.65
N SER A 154 -2.94 -1.33 21.57
CA SER A 154 -3.55 -2.63 21.90
C SER A 154 -3.77 -3.53 20.68
N LEU A 155 -3.28 -3.14 19.49
CA LEU A 155 -3.56 -3.79 18.19
C LEU A 155 -2.34 -4.43 17.49
N ILE A 156 -1.20 -4.63 18.16
CA ILE A 156 -0.02 -5.33 17.54
C ILE A 156 0.49 -6.46 18.43
N ALA A 157 -0.44 -7.32 18.88
CA ALA A 157 -0.11 -8.58 19.53
C ALA A 157 -1.04 -9.70 19.03
N GLY A 158 -0.93 -9.98 17.74
CA GLY A 158 -1.35 -11.25 17.13
C GLY A 158 -0.10 -11.98 16.61
N ASN A 159 -0.03 -13.30 16.76
CA ASN A 159 1.08 -14.13 16.33
C ASN A 159 1.30 -14.02 14.81
N MET A 160 2.24 -13.17 14.37
CA MET A 160 2.74 -13.23 12.99
C MET A 160 3.48 -14.57 12.79
N GLY A 161 2.77 -15.55 12.26
CA GLY A 161 3.39 -16.72 11.65
C GLY A 161 4.28 -16.30 10.48
N VAL A 162 5.33 -17.07 10.23
CA VAL A 162 6.19 -16.90 9.04
C VAL A 162 5.32 -17.01 7.79
N PHE A 163 5.22 -15.94 6.99
CA PHE A 163 4.54 -15.98 5.69
C PHE A 163 5.26 -16.95 4.76
N LYS A 164 4.52 -17.58 3.83
CA LYS A 164 5.13 -18.48 2.84
C LYS A 164 6.03 -17.72 1.88
N ASN A 165 5.64 -16.49 1.52
CA ASN A 165 6.46 -15.56 0.75
C ASN A 165 6.28 -14.16 1.34
N ASP A 166 7.31 -13.33 1.24
CA ASP A 166 7.24 -11.95 1.70
C ASP A 166 6.14 -11.16 0.96
N PRO A 167 5.45 -10.25 1.65
CA PRO A 167 4.49 -9.37 1.02
C PRO A 167 5.20 -8.46 0.00
N PRO A 168 4.56 -8.15 -1.14
CA PRO A 168 5.06 -7.11 -2.04
C PRO A 168 5.17 -5.77 -1.32
N ASP A 169 6.32 -5.11 -1.45
CA ASP A 169 6.58 -3.80 -0.83
C ASP A 169 6.51 -2.68 -1.88
N PHE A 170 5.64 -1.70 -1.63
CA PHE A 170 5.41 -0.58 -2.54
C PHE A 170 5.13 0.70 -1.76
N ASN A 171 5.85 1.78 -2.06
CA ASN A 171 5.63 3.09 -1.40
C ASN A 171 4.19 3.62 -1.52
N SER A 172 3.44 3.20 -2.54
CA SER A 172 2.08 3.68 -2.77
C SER A 172 1.00 2.91 -2.00
N LEU A 173 1.38 1.82 -1.33
CA LEU A 173 0.48 0.97 -0.54
C LEU A 173 1.09 0.75 0.85
N ALA A 174 0.32 0.97 1.91
CA ALA A 174 0.73 0.53 3.24
C ALA A 174 0.02 -0.78 3.58
N LEU A 175 0.78 -1.84 3.80
CA LEU A 175 0.30 -3.16 4.22
C LEU A 175 0.53 -3.33 5.72
N SER A 176 -0.46 -3.82 6.44
CA SER A 176 -0.33 -4.16 7.86
C SER A 176 -1.19 -5.37 8.24
N PHE A 177 -0.93 -5.93 9.41
CA PHE A 177 -1.57 -7.16 9.92
C PHE A 177 -2.09 -6.89 11.33
N PRO A 178 -3.22 -6.18 11.47
CA PRO A 178 -3.71 -5.70 12.77
C PRO A 178 -4.12 -6.84 13.69
N ILE A 179 -4.50 -7.99 13.14
CA ILE A 179 -4.82 -9.20 13.87
C ILE A 179 -4.46 -10.43 13.04
N ASP A 180 -4.39 -11.59 13.67
CA ASP A 180 -4.13 -12.87 13.01
C ASP A 180 -5.08 -13.06 11.82
N HIS A 181 -4.52 -13.55 10.72
CA HIS A 181 -5.22 -13.87 9.48
C HIS A 181 -5.82 -12.69 8.69
N VAL A 182 -5.69 -11.45 9.17
CA VAL A 182 -6.26 -10.27 8.51
C VAL A 182 -5.16 -9.39 7.91
N LEU A 183 -5.29 -9.10 6.61
CA LEU A 183 -4.45 -8.13 5.90
C LEU A 183 -5.19 -6.80 5.80
N LEU A 184 -4.59 -5.71 6.25
CA LEU A 184 -5.07 -4.35 5.97
C LEU A 184 -4.23 -3.72 4.85
N ILE A 185 -4.91 -3.37 3.76
CA ILE A 185 -4.35 -2.69 2.58
C ILE A 185 -4.82 -1.23 2.62
N THR A 186 -3.87 -0.30 2.77
CA THR A 186 -4.16 1.14 2.76
C THR A 186 -3.59 1.78 1.50
N LEU A 187 -4.45 2.40 0.69
CA LEU A 187 -4.02 3.22 -0.43
C LEU A 187 -3.34 4.48 0.13
N ASN A 188 -2.05 4.68 -0.14
CA ASN A 188 -1.25 5.70 0.55
C ASN A 188 -0.80 6.84 -0.38
N MET A 189 -1.76 7.56 -0.97
CA MET A 189 -1.51 8.78 -1.76
C MET A 189 -2.53 9.88 -1.40
N PRO A 190 -2.60 10.29 -0.12
CA PRO A 190 -3.64 11.20 0.36
C PRO A 190 -3.62 12.56 -0.35
N GLU A 191 -2.45 13.02 -0.82
CA GLU A 191 -2.25 14.29 -1.53
C GLU A 191 -3.00 14.38 -2.86
N ARG A 192 -3.35 13.24 -3.45
CA ARG A 192 -4.17 13.13 -4.67
C ARG A 192 -5.43 12.30 -4.45
N LEU A 193 -5.93 12.28 -3.21
CA LEU A 193 -7.17 11.59 -2.83
C LEU A 193 -7.14 10.09 -3.18
N ASN A 194 -5.95 9.48 -3.13
CA ASN A 194 -5.73 8.07 -3.48
C ASN A 194 -6.11 7.73 -4.93
N ALA A 195 -6.02 8.69 -5.85
CA ALA A 195 -6.22 8.44 -7.27
C ALA A 195 -5.09 7.56 -7.85
N LEU A 196 -5.45 6.53 -8.62
CA LEU A 196 -4.51 5.53 -9.13
C LEU A 196 -4.01 5.86 -10.54
N SER A 197 -2.70 5.72 -10.72
CA SER A 197 -1.98 5.75 -11.99
C SER A 197 -1.84 4.36 -12.59
N SER A 198 -1.58 4.25 -13.90
CA SER A 198 -1.57 2.96 -14.62
C SER A 198 -0.68 1.88 -13.99
N TRP A 199 0.53 2.23 -13.55
CA TRP A 199 1.47 1.30 -12.91
C TRP A 199 1.00 0.76 -11.54
N GLN A 200 0.10 1.48 -10.87
CA GLN A 200 -0.36 1.11 -9.52
C GLN A 200 -1.41 0.02 -9.55
N HIS A 201 -2.14 -0.11 -10.67
CA HIS A 201 -3.02 -1.24 -10.88
C HIS A 201 -2.26 -2.56 -10.70
N GLU A 202 -1.05 -2.65 -11.25
CA GLU A 202 -0.21 -3.86 -11.22
C GLU A 202 0.30 -4.16 -9.80
N GLN A 203 0.59 -3.11 -9.03
CA GLN A 203 0.99 -3.24 -7.63
C GLN A 203 -0.13 -3.82 -6.77
N LEU A 204 -1.33 -3.23 -6.85
CA LEU A 204 -2.46 -3.74 -6.09
C LEU A 204 -2.84 -5.16 -6.52
N GLU A 205 -2.83 -5.47 -7.82
CA GLU A 205 -3.08 -6.84 -8.29
C GLU A 205 -2.05 -7.83 -7.71
N SER A 206 -0.77 -7.43 -7.65
CA SER A 206 0.29 -8.26 -7.07
C SER A 206 0.05 -8.53 -5.59
N VAL A 207 -0.42 -7.53 -4.83
CA VAL A 207 -0.82 -7.70 -3.42
C VAL A 207 -1.99 -8.68 -3.29
N PHE A 208 -3.05 -8.52 -4.08
CA PHE A 208 -4.20 -9.44 -4.03
C PHE A 208 -3.82 -10.87 -4.43
N ARG A 209 -2.95 -11.03 -5.44
CA ARG A 209 -2.44 -12.33 -5.87
C ARG A 209 -1.61 -13.00 -4.78
N TRP A 210 -0.77 -12.23 -4.10
CA TRP A 210 -0.01 -12.71 -2.94
C TRP A 210 -0.97 -13.11 -1.80
N TYR A 211 -1.92 -12.24 -1.44
CA TYR A 211 -2.94 -12.49 -0.43
C TYR A 211 -3.72 -13.78 -0.69
N ASP A 212 -4.15 -14.03 -1.93
CA ASP A 212 -4.86 -15.27 -2.29
C ASP A 212 -3.99 -16.53 -2.14
N ARG A 213 -2.67 -16.40 -2.28
CA ARG A 213 -1.71 -17.51 -2.20
C ARG A 213 -1.19 -17.76 -0.79
N GLU A 214 -1.24 -16.77 0.09
CA GLU A 214 -0.68 -16.83 1.44
C GLU A 214 -1.62 -17.58 2.41
N PRO A 215 -1.36 -18.85 2.80
CA PRO A 215 -2.35 -19.66 3.51
C PRO A 215 -2.70 -19.14 4.91
N SER A 216 -1.81 -18.36 5.53
CA SER A 216 -2.06 -17.75 6.83
C SER A 216 -3.08 -16.61 6.79
N LEU A 217 -3.34 -15.98 5.63
CA LEU A 217 -4.32 -14.91 5.51
C LEU A 217 -5.70 -15.45 5.09
N ARG A 218 -6.76 -14.92 5.69
CA ARG A 218 -8.15 -15.40 5.52
C ARG A 218 -9.12 -14.29 5.11
N CYS A 219 -8.89 -13.05 5.53
CA CYS A 219 -9.68 -11.89 5.14
C CYS A 219 -8.77 -10.69 4.87
N ALA A 220 -9.15 -9.80 3.94
CA ALA A 220 -8.46 -8.55 3.70
C ALA A 220 -9.42 -7.37 3.91
N VAL A 221 -8.90 -6.28 4.44
CA VAL A 221 -9.57 -4.98 4.52
C VAL A 221 -8.84 -4.03 3.58
N VAL A 222 -9.57 -3.26 2.78
CA VAL A 222 -9.02 -2.19 1.95
C VAL A 222 -9.58 -0.84 2.38
N THR A 223 -8.71 0.16 2.54
CA THR A 223 -9.07 1.54 2.90
C THR A 223 -8.14 2.55 2.22
N GLY A 224 -8.42 3.85 2.36
CA GLY A 224 -7.55 4.92 1.87
C GLY A 224 -6.94 5.75 3.00
N ALA A 225 -5.67 6.15 2.85
CA ALA A 225 -5.04 7.08 3.77
C ALA A 225 -5.66 8.49 3.65
N GLY A 226 -5.76 9.18 4.78
CA GLY A 226 -6.27 10.55 4.85
C GLY A 226 -7.78 10.63 4.58
N ARG A 227 -8.22 11.71 3.92
CA ARG A 227 -9.65 12.08 3.83
C ARG A 227 -10.45 11.37 2.73
N SER A 228 -9.87 10.40 2.03
CA SER A 228 -10.46 9.79 0.83
C SER A 228 -10.24 8.29 0.87
N PHE A 229 -11.23 7.53 0.42
CA PHE A 229 -11.00 6.14 0.07
C PHE A 229 -10.21 6.07 -1.23
N CYS A 230 -10.80 6.51 -2.34
CA CYS A 230 -10.17 6.57 -3.66
C CYS A 230 -11.00 7.44 -4.62
N ALA A 231 -10.37 8.43 -5.24
CA ALA A 231 -11.01 9.32 -6.21
C ALA A 231 -11.03 8.76 -7.66
N GLY A 232 -10.61 7.51 -7.87
CA GLY A 232 -10.58 6.86 -9.17
C GLY A 232 -9.28 7.06 -9.94
N ALA A 233 -9.36 7.13 -11.27
CA ALA A 233 -8.17 7.22 -12.12
C ALA A 233 -7.47 8.58 -11.99
N ASN A 234 -6.15 8.60 -12.14
CA ASN A 234 -5.38 9.83 -12.26
C ASN A 234 -5.69 10.54 -13.59
N LEU A 235 -6.64 11.48 -13.56
CA LEU A 235 -7.11 12.19 -14.75
C LEU A 235 -6.02 13.03 -15.45
N LYS A 236 -4.99 13.48 -14.72
CA LYS A 236 -3.87 14.24 -15.33
C LYS A 236 -3.07 13.35 -16.29
N GLU A 237 -2.78 12.13 -15.86
CA GLU A 237 -2.11 11.12 -16.67
C GLU A 237 -2.99 10.70 -17.87
N TRP A 238 -4.28 10.52 -17.64
CA TRP A 238 -5.22 10.18 -18.71
C TRP A 238 -5.31 11.28 -19.77
N LYS A 239 -5.45 12.54 -19.34
CA LYS A 239 -5.46 13.69 -20.25
C LYS A 239 -4.20 13.74 -21.12
N GLN A 240 -3.02 13.56 -20.51
CA GLN A 240 -1.75 13.54 -21.25
C GLN A 240 -1.71 12.44 -22.32
N ARG A 241 -2.23 11.24 -22.03
CA ARG A 241 -2.32 10.16 -23.03
C ARG A 241 -3.22 10.53 -24.21
N VAL A 242 -4.39 11.12 -23.94
CA VAL A 242 -5.35 11.54 -24.97
C VAL A 242 -4.76 12.66 -25.84
N GLU A 243 -4.19 13.70 -25.22
CA GLU A 243 -3.59 14.84 -25.93
C GLU A 243 -2.38 14.45 -26.78
N ALA A 244 -1.60 13.47 -26.35
CA ALA A 244 -0.45 12.99 -27.10
C ALA A 244 -0.84 12.23 -28.39
N SER A 245 -2.13 12.07 -28.71
CA SER A 245 -2.65 11.28 -29.83
C SER A 245 -1.98 9.92 -29.95
N VAL A 246 -1.55 9.36 -28.81
CA VAL A 246 -1.05 8.01 -28.73
C VAL A 246 -2.30 7.17 -28.90
N ALA A 247 -2.63 6.85 -30.16
CA ALA A 247 -3.52 5.75 -30.45
C ALA A 247 -3.02 4.57 -29.62
N PRO A 248 -3.91 3.80 -28.96
CA PRO A 248 -3.50 2.53 -28.36
C PRO A 248 -2.75 1.80 -29.46
N LYS A 249 -1.42 1.66 -29.33
CA LYS A 249 -0.71 0.76 -30.23
C LYS A 249 -1.45 -0.54 -30.05
N GLU A 250 -1.97 -1.11 -31.14
CA GLU A 250 -2.60 -2.43 -31.16
C GLU A 250 -1.60 -3.47 -30.65
N THR A 251 -1.43 -3.47 -29.33
CA THR A 251 -0.89 -4.55 -28.55
C THR A 251 -2.16 -5.28 -28.10
N PRO A 252 -2.27 -6.60 -28.30
CA PRO A 252 -3.52 -7.37 -28.09
C PRO A 252 -4.15 -7.31 -26.68
N ARG A 253 -3.67 -6.45 -25.79
CA ARG A 253 -3.97 -6.37 -24.37
C ARG A 253 -3.21 -5.16 -23.81
N GLU A 254 -3.68 -3.94 -24.04
CA GLU A 254 -3.57 -2.93 -22.97
C GLU A 254 -4.40 -3.49 -21.82
N ARG A 255 -3.76 -4.38 -21.06
CA ARG A 255 -4.31 -5.06 -19.90
C ARG A 255 -4.70 -3.94 -18.93
N TRP A 256 -5.95 -3.50 -18.98
CA TRP A 256 -6.74 -3.66 -17.77
C TRP A 256 -6.38 -5.05 -17.29
N LEU A 257 -5.61 -5.11 -16.20
CA LEU A 257 -5.27 -6.37 -15.57
C LEU A 257 -6.55 -7.19 -15.54
N THR A 258 -6.49 -8.50 -15.74
CA THR A 258 -7.71 -9.33 -15.73
C THR A 258 -8.59 -9.05 -14.51
N SER A 259 -7.97 -8.52 -13.45
CA SER A 259 -8.54 -8.10 -12.16
C SER A 259 -9.11 -6.66 -12.10
N GLY A 260 -9.07 -5.86 -13.16
CA GLY A 260 -9.77 -4.55 -13.26
C GLY A 260 -9.05 -3.36 -12.59
N PHE A 261 -9.82 -2.30 -12.28
CA PHE A 261 -9.34 -1.11 -11.57
C PHE A 261 -8.79 -1.51 -10.21
N GLY A 262 -7.61 -0.97 -9.85
CA GLY A 262 -6.87 -1.30 -8.63
C GLY A 262 -6.66 -2.79 -8.39
N GLY A 263 -6.64 -3.63 -9.45
CA GLY A 263 -6.54 -5.08 -9.29
C GLY A 263 -7.68 -5.72 -8.50
N LEU A 264 -8.79 -5.00 -8.27
CA LEU A 264 -9.88 -5.40 -7.39
C LEU A 264 -11.24 -5.39 -8.08
N SER A 265 -11.54 -4.46 -9.00
CA SER A 265 -12.91 -4.32 -9.55
C SER A 265 -13.39 -5.52 -10.37
N ASN A 266 -12.48 -6.31 -10.96
CA ASN A 266 -12.75 -7.58 -11.63
C ASN A 266 -12.03 -8.76 -10.96
N ARG A 267 -11.55 -8.61 -9.72
CA ARG A 267 -10.83 -9.68 -9.03
C ARG A 267 -11.73 -10.92 -8.84
N THR A 268 -11.22 -12.07 -9.25
CA THR A 268 -11.82 -13.42 -9.09
C THR A 268 -11.12 -14.28 -8.04
N GLY A 269 -10.23 -13.69 -7.22
CA GLY A 269 -9.52 -14.38 -6.14
C GLY A 269 -10.45 -15.03 -5.13
N LYS A 270 -9.98 -16.05 -4.39
CA LYS A 270 -10.85 -16.95 -3.60
C LYS A 270 -11.20 -16.42 -2.21
N LYS A 271 -10.41 -15.48 -1.67
CA LYS A 271 -10.59 -14.99 -0.31
C LYS A 271 -11.37 -13.67 -0.24
N PRO A 272 -12.14 -13.45 0.84
CA PRO A 272 -12.98 -12.26 1.00
C PRO A 272 -12.18 -10.97 1.15
N VAL A 273 -12.78 -9.86 0.71
CA VAL A 273 -12.27 -8.49 0.87
C VAL A 273 -13.38 -7.59 1.41
N ILE A 274 -13.09 -6.83 2.46
CA ILE A 274 -13.97 -5.82 3.05
C ILE A 274 -13.47 -4.43 2.66
N ALA A 275 -14.34 -3.56 2.16
CA ALA A 275 -14.02 -2.15 1.98
C ALA A 275 -14.34 -1.35 3.25
N ALA A 276 -13.36 -0.63 3.79
CA ALA A 276 -13.53 0.38 4.83
C ALA A 276 -13.47 1.78 4.19
N VAL A 277 -14.63 2.33 3.85
CA VAL A 277 -14.77 3.56 3.07
C VAL A 277 -14.81 4.77 3.99
N ASN A 278 -13.64 5.39 4.16
CA ASN A 278 -13.36 6.51 5.07
C ASN A 278 -13.62 7.90 4.50
N GLY A 279 -14.08 7.99 3.25
CA GLY A 279 -14.24 9.27 2.55
C GLY A 279 -14.75 9.08 1.12
N PRO A 280 -14.54 10.06 0.22
CA PRO A 280 -14.92 9.94 -1.17
C PRO A 280 -14.41 8.66 -1.84
N CYS A 281 -15.34 7.97 -2.50
CA CYS A 281 -15.17 6.73 -3.23
C CYS A 281 -15.80 6.93 -4.62
N MET A 282 -14.99 7.39 -5.56
CA MET A 282 -15.47 7.91 -6.85
C MET A 282 -14.86 7.14 -8.01
N GLY A 283 -15.67 6.96 -9.06
CA GLY A 283 -15.27 6.30 -10.29
C GLY A 283 -14.59 4.96 -10.05
N GLY A 284 -13.35 4.78 -10.50
CA GLY A 284 -12.54 3.58 -10.22
C GLY A 284 -12.53 3.12 -8.75
N GLY A 285 -12.59 4.04 -7.78
CA GLY A 285 -12.76 3.70 -6.36
C GLY A 285 -14.05 2.95 -6.08
N MET A 286 -15.16 3.45 -6.62
CA MET A 286 -16.46 2.80 -6.55
C MET A 286 -16.45 1.47 -7.30
N GLU A 287 -15.75 1.38 -8.43
CA GLU A 287 -15.61 0.11 -9.17
C GLU A 287 -14.94 -0.98 -8.32
N MET A 288 -13.97 -0.62 -7.48
CA MET A 288 -13.37 -1.55 -6.51
C MET A 288 -14.37 -1.98 -5.42
N VAL A 289 -15.08 -1.01 -4.83
CA VAL A 289 -16.01 -1.27 -3.72
C VAL A 289 -17.17 -2.16 -4.13
N VAL A 290 -17.73 -1.96 -5.33
CA VAL A 290 -18.81 -2.81 -5.87
C VAL A 290 -18.40 -4.29 -5.96
N ASN A 291 -17.10 -4.58 -6.08
CA ASN A 291 -16.60 -5.96 -6.10
C ASN A 291 -16.19 -6.50 -4.72
N CYS A 292 -16.21 -5.70 -3.65
CA CYS A 292 -15.92 -6.19 -2.30
C CYS A 292 -17.05 -7.10 -1.77
N ASP A 293 -16.71 -7.97 -0.81
CA ASP A 293 -17.66 -8.90 -0.21
C ASP A 293 -18.52 -8.24 0.88
N LEU A 294 -17.93 -7.27 1.59
CA LEU A 294 -18.63 -6.41 2.54
C LEU A 294 -18.14 -4.96 2.40
N VAL A 295 -18.99 -4.01 2.74
CA VAL A 295 -18.68 -2.58 2.74
C VAL A 295 -19.09 -1.95 4.06
N VAL A 296 -18.12 -1.36 4.73
CA VAL A 296 -18.28 -0.49 5.90
C VAL A 296 -18.01 0.94 5.47
N ALA A 297 -18.86 1.88 5.85
CA ALA A 297 -18.75 3.27 5.43
C ALA A 297 -18.94 4.25 6.58
N GLY A 298 -18.19 5.35 6.55
CA GLY A 298 -18.36 6.45 7.50
C GLY A 298 -19.69 7.15 7.26
N ARG A 299 -20.41 7.53 8.32
CA ARG A 299 -21.69 8.24 8.22
C ARG A 299 -21.55 9.60 7.55
N THR A 300 -20.48 10.32 7.84
CA THR A 300 -20.38 11.75 7.51
C THR A 300 -19.56 12.01 6.26
N LYS A 301 -18.37 11.42 6.16
CA LYS A 301 -17.37 11.70 5.11
C LYS A 301 -17.50 10.82 3.87
N ALA A 302 -18.06 9.62 4.00
CA ALA A 302 -18.14 8.68 2.88
C ALA A 302 -19.13 9.15 1.81
N LYS A 303 -18.67 9.15 0.56
CA LYS A 303 -19.48 9.50 -0.63
C LYS A 303 -19.18 8.52 -1.75
N PHE A 304 -20.20 8.10 -2.47
CA PHE A 304 -20.11 7.05 -3.50
C PHE A 304 -20.66 7.55 -4.83
N GLY A 305 -19.97 7.29 -5.93
CA GLY A 305 -20.52 7.64 -7.25
C GLY A 305 -19.64 7.27 -8.43
N LEU A 306 -20.28 7.30 -9.62
CA LEU A 306 -19.66 7.08 -10.92
C LEU A 306 -19.77 8.36 -11.78
N PRO A 307 -18.89 9.36 -11.59
CA PRO A 307 -19.04 10.67 -12.19
C PRO A 307 -18.41 10.75 -13.61
N GLU A 308 -18.15 9.60 -14.24
CA GLU A 308 -17.48 9.45 -15.53
C GLU A 308 -18.21 10.16 -16.68
N VAL A 309 -19.53 10.05 -16.73
CA VAL A 309 -20.36 10.66 -17.79
C VAL A 309 -20.23 12.18 -17.83
N GLN A 310 -19.98 12.82 -16.68
CA GLN A 310 -19.76 14.27 -16.58
C GLN A 310 -18.41 14.71 -17.16
N ARG A 311 -17.51 13.76 -17.44
CA ARG A 311 -16.14 13.98 -17.93
C ARG A 311 -15.93 13.40 -19.33
N GLY A 312 -16.98 12.92 -19.99
CA GLY A 312 -16.88 12.28 -21.31
C GLY A 312 -16.16 10.93 -21.29
N VAL A 313 -16.16 10.24 -20.16
CA VAL A 313 -15.56 8.90 -20.00
C VAL A 313 -16.58 7.90 -19.47
N VAL A 314 -16.21 6.63 -19.30
CA VAL A 314 -17.10 5.55 -18.83
C VAL A 314 -16.42 4.68 -17.77
N ALA A 315 -17.20 4.21 -16.78
CA ALA A 315 -16.77 3.26 -15.76
C ALA A 315 -16.68 1.83 -16.35
N SER A 316 -15.63 1.59 -17.14
CA SER A 316 -15.50 0.36 -17.94
C SER A 316 -14.76 -0.77 -17.23
N ALA A 317 -14.36 -0.62 -15.96
CA ALA A 317 -13.61 -1.65 -15.23
C ALA A 317 -14.52 -2.67 -14.53
N GLY A 318 -15.72 -2.89 -15.06
CA GLY A 318 -16.63 -3.98 -14.66
C GLY A 318 -17.68 -3.63 -13.61
N SER A 319 -17.77 -2.37 -13.19
CA SER A 319 -18.75 -1.91 -12.20
C SER A 319 -20.18 -1.88 -12.72
N LEU A 320 -20.42 -1.41 -13.94
CA LEU A 320 -21.76 -1.25 -14.53
C LEU A 320 -22.62 -2.53 -14.49
N PRO A 321 -22.16 -3.70 -14.99
CA PRO A 321 -22.97 -4.92 -14.93
C PRO A 321 -23.21 -5.41 -13.49
N ARG A 322 -22.27 -5.17 -12.57
CA ARG A 322 -22.37 -5.56 -11.16
C ARG A 322 -23.36 -4.69 -10.39
N LEU A 323 -23.33 -3.38 -10.64
CA LEU A 323 -24.23 -2.41 -10.01
C LEU A 323 -25.69 -2.76 -10.23
N ILE A 324 -26.06 -3.27 -11.40
CA ILE A 324 -27.45 -3.68 -11.68
C ILE A 324 -27.86 -4.83 -10.74
N ARG A 325 -26.95 -5.76 -10.44
CA ARG A 325 -27.26 -6.90 -9.54
C ARG A 325 -27.24 -6.51 -8.07
N THR A 326 -26.49 -5.47 -7.71
CA THR A 326 -26.41 -5.00 -6.32
C THR A 326 -27.52 -3.98 -6.00
N LEU A 327 -27.80 -3.05 -6.90
CA LEU A 327 -28.72 -1.92 -6.66
C LEU A 327 -30.05 -2.03 -7.39
N GLY A 328 -30.16 -2.91 -8.39
CA GLY A 328 -31.23 -2.89 -9.38
C GLY A 328 -30.97 -1.89 -10.51
N MET A 329 -31.71 -2.06 -11.61
CA MET A 329 -31.51 -1.28 -12.85
C MET A 329 -31.67 0.23 -12.63
N GLN A 330 -32.75 0.67 -11.97
CA GLN A 330 -33.09 2.08 -11.86
C GLN A 330 -32.04 2.88 -11.08
N ARG A 331 -31.61 2.36 -9.92
CA ARG A 331 -30.58 2.99 -9.08
C ARG A 331 -29.20 2.96 -9.76
N ALA A 332 -28.87 1.86 -10.43
CA ALA A 332 -27.64 1.76 -11.21
C ALA A 332 -27.62 2.79 -12.36
N SER A 333 -28.73 2.93 -13.10
CA SER A 333 -28.89 3.95 -14.14
C SER A 333 -28.83 5.36 -13.56
N GLU A 334 -29.48 5.62 -12.43
CA GLU A 334 -29.43 6.93 -11.77
C GLU A 334 -28.00 7.33 -11.42
N MET A 335 -27.24 6.43 -10.81
CA MET A 335 -25.83 6.68 -10.47
C MET A 335 -24.97 6.88 -11.73
N ALA A 336 -25.08 5.98 -12.71
CA ALA A 336 -24.23 5.97 -13.89
C ALA A 336 -24.55 7.10 -14.90
N PHE A 337 -25.83 7.46 -15.08
CA PHE A 337 -26.23 8.48 -16.05
C PHE A 337 -26.18 9.90 -15.49
N LEU A 338 -26.45 10.10 -14.19
CA LEU A 338 -26.41 11.43 -13.59
C LEU A 338 -25.02 11.81 -13.08
N GLY A 339 -24.17 10.82 -12.80
CA GLY A 339 -22.82 11.03 -12.26
C GLY A 339 -22.78 11.69 -10.89
N ARG A 340 -23.85 11.54 -10.09
CA ARG A 340 -23.97 12.13 -8.76
C ARG A 340 -23.22 11.30 -7.70
N ALA A 341 -22.92 11.96 -6.58
CA ALA A 341 -22.42 11.31 -5.38
C ALA A 341 -23.56 11.10 -4.38
N TYR A 342 -23.56 9.96 -3.71
CA TYR A 342 -24.55 9.57 -2.70
C TYR A 342 -23.85 9.31 -1.37
N ASP A 343 -24.53 9.54 -0.26
CA ASP A 343 -24.00 9.27 1.07
C ASP A 343 -24.09 7.79 1.45
N SER A 344 -23.43 7.44 2.56
CA SER A 344 -23.38 6.06 3.08
C SER A 344 -24.75 5.53 3.49
N GLN A 345 -25.64 6.38 4.01
CA GLN A 345 -27.00 5.96 4.37
C GLN A 345 -27.81 5.57 3.14
N THR A 346 -27.78 6.38 2.08
CA THR A 346 -28.41 6.05 0.80
C THR A 346 -27.86 4.76 0.23
N MET A 347 -26.53 4.56 0.29
CA MET A 347 -25.91 3.32 -0.20
C MET A 347 -26.24 2.09 0.67
N GLN A 348 -26.50 2.27 1.97
CA GLN A 348 -27.00 1.21 2.84
C GLN A 348 -28.44 0.85 2.48
N ASP A 349 -29.31 1.85 2.32
CA ASP A 349 -30.71 1.66 1.91
C ASP A 349 -30.82 1.02 0.52
N TRP A 350 -29.82 1.24 -0.33
CA TRP A 350 -29.75 0.62 -1.66
C TRP A 350 -29.14 -0.78 -1.66
N GLY A 351 -28.57 -1.23 -0.53
CA GLY A 351 -28.04 -2.59 -0.34
C GLY A 351 -26.57 -2.78 -0.68
N LEU A 352 -25.82 -1.71 -0.97
CA LEU A 352 -24.37 -1.80 -1.23
C LEU A 352 -23.55 -1.73 0.06
N VAL A 353 -23.91 -0.83 0.97
CA VAL A 353 -23.22 -0.67 2.26
C VAL A 353 -23.87 -1.59 3.28
N ASN A 354 -23.07 -2.44 3.93
CA ASN A 354 -23.56 -3.31 4.99
C ASN A 354 -23.70 -2.52 6.30
N PHE A 355 -22.67 -1.76 6.66
CA PHE A 355 -22.58 -1.05 7.93
C PHE A 355 -22.20 0.41 7.75
N VAL A 356 -23.00 1.30 8.35
CA VAL A 356 -22.69 2.72 8.46
C VAL A 356 -22.25 3.01 9.89
N VAL A 357 -21.01 3.45 10.05
CA VAL A 357 -20.43 3.73 11.37
C VAL A 357 -20.39 5.24 11.63
N ASN A 358 -20.54 5.61 12.90
CA ASN A 358 -20.34 7.00 13.30
C ASN A 358 -18.84 7.33 13.22
N ASP A 359 -18.48 8.26 12.36
CA ASP A 359 -17.14 8.84 12.23
C ASP A 359 -17.18 10.33 12.64
N ASP A 360 -16.09 10.84 13.22
CA ASP A 360 -16.03 12.25 13.61
C ASP A 360 -15.74 13.10 12.37
N GLU A 361 -16.60 14.09 12.10
CA GLU A 361 -16.41 15.07 11.04
C GLU A 361 -15.09 15.82 11.20
N ASN A 362 -14.62 15.97 12.44
CA ASN A 362 -13.39 16.66 12.80
C ASN A 362 -12.16 15.74 12.81
N ASP A 363 -12.32 14.43 12.58
CA ASP A 363 -11.18 13.53 12.46
C ASP A 363 -10.21 14.03 11.40
N SER A 364 -8.96 14.20 11.81
CA SER A 364 -7.86 14.68 10.97
C SER A 364 -6.58 13.89 11.28
N GLY A 365 -5.61 13.95 10.37
CA GLY A 365 -4.35 13.24 10.54
C GLY A 365 -4.55 11.71 10.63
N ALA A 366 -3.89 11.08 11.60
CA ALA A 366 -3.84 9.63 11.77
C ALA A 366 -5.17 8.99 12.19
N GLN A 367 -6.13 9.79 12.66
CA GLN A 367 -7.43 9.34 13.16
C GLN A 367 -8.46 9.25 12.03
N THR A 368 -8.15 9.87 10.88
CA THR A 368 -9.04 9.88 9.71
C THR A 368 -9.32 8.46 9.24
N GLY A 369 -10.57 8.02 9.38
CA GLY A 369 -11.01 6.69 8.96
C GLY A 369 -10.80 5.59 10.00
N LYS A 370 -10.35 5.89 11.23
CA LYS A 370 -10.13 4.87 12.26
C LYS A 370 -11.40 4.07 12.56
N ALA A 371 -12.53 4.74 12.76
CA ALA A 371 -13.80 4.07 13.09
C ALA A 371 -14.25 3.04 12.03
N VAL A 372 -14.15 3.37 10.74
CA VAL A 372 -14.49 2.43 9.66
C VAL A 372 -13.50 1.28 9.55
N VAL A 373 -12.21 1.53 9.79
CA VAL A 373 -11.17 0.50 9.74
C VAL A 373 -11.32 -0.46 10.92
N ASP A 374 -11.57 0.04 12.13
CA ASP A 374 -11.78 -0.78 13.32
C ASP A 374 -12.98 -1.72 13.14
N GLU A 375 -14.11 -1.19 12.67
CA GLU A 375 -15.31 -2.00 12.40
C GLU A 375 -15.03 -3.05 11.31
N ALA A 376 -14.36 -2.67 10.23
CA ALA A 376 -13.99 -3.62 9.18
C ALA A 376 -13.03 -4.71 9.67
N ILE A 377 -12.08 -4.38 10.57
CA ILE A 377 -11.20 -5.36 11.20
C ILE A 377 -11.99 -6.32 12.11
N GLN A 378 -12.98 -5.82 12.85
CA GLN A 378 -13.84 -6.65 13.68
C GLN A 378 -14.65 -7.65 12.84
N LEU A 379 -15.24 -7.21 11.72
CA LEU A 379 -15.91 -8.09 10.78
C LEU A 379 -14.94 -9.09 10.12
N ALA A 380 -13.74 -8.63 9.75
CA ALA A 380 -12.69 -9.49 9.20
C ALA A 380 -12.25 -10.56 10.21
N LYS A 381 -12.24 -10.24 11.51
CA LYS A 381 -12.00 -11.19 12.59
C LYS A 381 -13.08 -12.26 12.63
N GLU A 382 -14.35 -11.86 12.60
CA GLU A 382 -15.47 -12.80 12.62
C GLU A 382 -15.43 -13.75 11.43
N ILE A 383 -15.11 -13.24 10.23
CA ILE A 383 -14.87 -14.07 9.04
C ILE A 383 -13.67 -15.01 9.26
N SER A 384 -12.58 -14.52 9.83
CA SER A 384 -11.33 -15.29 10.00
C SER A 384 -11.38 -16.33 11.11
N ASP A 385 -12.27 -16.17 12.09
CA ASP A 385 -12.58 -17.14 13.15
C ASP A 385 -13.37 -18.36 12.62
N ASN A 386 -13.99 -18.23 11.43
CA ASN A 386 -14.69 -19.33 10.75
C ASN A 386 -13.73 -20.26 9.99
N SER A 387 -14.25 -21.40 9.51
CA SER A 387 -13.49 -22.35 8.69
C SER A 387 -13.04 -21.69 7.38
N PRO A 388 -11.72 -21.57 7.10
CA PRO A 388 -11.23 -20.92 5.90
C PRO A 388 -11.65 -21.68 4.63
N ASP A 389 -11.75 -23.02 4.69
CA ASP A 389 -12.26 -23.82 3.58
C ASP A 389 -13.73 -23.50 3.29
N SER A 390 -14.55 -23.40 4.35
CA SER A 390 -15.99 -23.12 4.20
C SER A 390 -16.24 -21.69 3.71
N ILE A 391 -15.47 -20.70 4.17
CA ILE A 391 -15.56 -19.32 3.66
C ILE A 391 -15.23 -19.26 2.18
N ILE A 392 -14.14 -19.90 1.75
CA ILE A 392 -13.70 -19.94 0.34
C ILE A 392 -14.80 -20.59 -0.54
N THR A 393 -15.32 -21.75 -0.15
CA THR A 393 -16.37 -22.46 -0.89
C THR A 393 -17.69 -21.69 -0.90
N THR A 394 -18.08 -21.09 0.23
CA THR A 394 -19.31 -20.27 0.32
C THR A 394 -19.21 -19.05 -0.59
N ARG A 395 -18.06 -18.37 -0.58
CA ARG A 395 -17.82 -17.20 -1.42
C ARG A 395 -17.89 -17.55 -2.91
N GLU A 396 -17.36 -18.70 -3.34
CA GLU A 396 -17.49 -19.17 -4.73
C GLU A 396 -18.97 -19.27 -5.13
N GLY A 397 -19.80 -19.94 -4.32
CA GLY A 397 -21.23 -20.06 -4.60
C GLY A 397 -21.96 -18.72 -4.73
N LEU A 398 -21.69 -17.79 -3.80
CA LEU A 398 -22.24 -16.43 -3.86
C LEU A 398 -21.80 -15.69 -5.14
N ARG A 399 -20.53 -15.79 -5.50
CA ARG A 399 -19.97 -15.09 -6.68
C ARG A 399 -20.51 -15.65 -7.99
N LEU A 400 -20.65 -16.96 -8.12
CA LEU A 400 -21.26 -17.57 -9.31
C LEU A 400 -22.70 -17.09 -9.52
N GLY A 401 -23.51 -17.09 -8.46
CA GLY A 401 -24.87 -16.54 -8.52
C GLY A 401 -24.88 -15.06 -8.88
N TRP A 402 -23.99 -14.27 -8.27
CA TRP A 402 -23.83 -12.86 -8.59
C TRP A 402 -23.30 -12.60 -10.00
N GLU A 403 -22.63 -13.55 -10.64
CA GLU A 403 -22.24 -13.49 -12.05
C GLU A 403 -23.38 -13.93 -13.01
N ALA A 404 -24.60 -14.12 -12.49
CA ALA A 404 -25.80 -14.67 -13.14
C ALA A 404 -25.66 -16.10 -13.67
N MET A 405 -24.86 -16.91 -12.99
CA MET A 405 -25.03 -18.35 -13.09
C MET A 405 -26.36 -18.76 -12.44
N GLY A 406 -27.17 -19.56 -13.14
CA GLY A 406 -28.41 -20.09 -12.57
C GLY A 406 -28.15 -20.97 -11.33
N PRO A 407 -29.06 -21.00 -10.34
CA PRO A 407 -28.80 -21.60 -9.03
C PRO A 407 -28.44 -23.09 -9.09
N THR A 408 -29.07 -23.87 -9.97
CA THR A 408 -28.74 -25.30 -10.16
C THR A 408 -27.32 -25.48 -10.68
N MET A 409 -26.93 -24.73 -11.72
CA MET A 409 -25.61 -24.81 -12.31
C MET A 409 -24.52 -24.31 -11.33
N ALA A 410 -24.78 -23.22 -10.61
CA ALA A 410 -23.87 -22.71 -9.60
C ALA A 410 -23.65 -23.73 -8.47
N THR A 411 -24.72 -24.38 -8.00
CA THR A 411 -24.64 -25.43 -6.98
C THR A 411 -23.86 -26.64 -7.48
N GLU A 412 -24.06 -27.05 -8.73
CA GLU A 412 -23.32 -28.16 -9.33
C GLU A 412 -21.82 -27.85 -9.46
N VAL A 413 -21.45 -26.64 -9.90
CA VAL A 413 -20.06 -26.19 -10.00
C VAL A 413 -19.38 -26.21 -8.64
N VAL A 414 -20.02 -25.63 -7.61
CA VAL A 414 -19.49 -25.65 -6.23
C VAL A 414 -19.39 -27.09 -5.73
N GLY A 415 -20.45 -27.89 -5.94
CA GLY A 415 -20.57 -29.27 -5.50
C GLY A 415 -19.46 -30.17 -6.03
N LYS A 416 -19.21 -30.12 -7.34
CA LYS A 416 -18.15 -30.89 -8.01
C LYS A 416 -16.76 -30.26 -7.87
N GLY A 417 -16.69 -28.98 -7.50
CA GLY A 417 -15.47 -28.19 -7.34
C GLY A 417 -15.00 -28.11 -5.88
N LEU A 418 -15.08 -26.92 -5.30
CA LEU A 418 -14.49 -26.64 -3.98
C LEU A 418 -15.18 -27.42 -2.84
N LEU A 419 -16.48 -27.71 -2.94
CA LEU A 419 -17.17 -28.51 -1.92
C LEU A 419 -16.64 -29.95 -1.89
N ALA A 420 -16.49 -30.60 -3.04
CA ALA A 420 -15.90 -31.95 -3.13
C ALA A 420 -14.46 -31.98 -2.58
N ARG A 421 -13.65 -30.93 -2.80
CA ARG A 421 -12.29 -30.83 -2.26
C ARG A 421 -12.25 -30.58 -0.75
N MET A 422 -13.28 -29.91 -0.22
CA MET A 422 -13.45 -29.67 1.22
C MET A 422 -13.95 -30.91 1.96
N ASP A 423 -14.71 -31.78 1.29
CA ASP A 423 -15.35 -32.94 1.88
C ASP A 423 -14.32 -33.87 2.55
N ASN A 424 -14.67 -34.38 3.75
CA ASN A 424 -13.76 -35.13 4.62
C ASN A 424 -12.45 -34.42 5.01
N GLY A 425 -12.33 -33.12 4.71
CA GLY A 425 -11.18 -32.29 5.02
C GLY A 425 -10.97 -32.07 6.52
N GLU A 426 -9.75 -31.67 6.87
CA GLU A 426 -9.33 -31.52 8.26
C GLU A 426 -10.18 -30.47 9.02
N ASN A 427 -10.47 -29.32 8.39
CA ASN A 427 -11.30 -28.30 9.01
C ASN A 427 -12.75 -28.73 9.19
N MET A 428 -13.31 -29.50 8.25
CA MET A 428 -14.66 -30.08 8.39
C MET A 428 -14.72 -31.01 9.61
N LYS A 429 -13.76 -31.93 9.74
CA LYS A 429 -13.66 -32.84 10.90
C LYS A 429 -13.52 -32.08 12.22
N LYS A 430 -12.68 -31.04 12.25
CA LYS A 430 -12.49 -30.18 13.43
C LYS A 430 -13.78 -29.42 13.79
N GLY A 431 -14.48 -28.87 12.79
CA GLY A 431 -15.75 -28.17 12.98
C GLY A 431 -16.83 -29.08 13.57
N LEU A 432 -17.09 -30.22 12.93
CA LEU A 432 -18.10 -31.18 13.37
C LEU A 432 -17.80 -31.78 14.76
N SER A 433 -16.53 -32.10 15.02
CA SER A 433 -16.11 -32.61 16.34
C SER A 433 -16.27 -31.56 17.43
N SER A 434 -15.94 -30.29 17.15
CA SER A 434 -16.07 -29.21 18.13
C SER A 434 -17.54 -28.91 18.42
N PHE A 435 -18.40 -28.97 17.40
CA PHE A 435 -19.85 -28.87 17.57
C PHE A 435 -20.40 -29.98 18.48
N ALA A 436 -20.05 -31.24 18.20
CA ALA A 436 -20.46 -32.39 19.02
C ALA A 436 -20.00 -32.26 20.48
N ASN A 437 -18.79 -31.73 20.69
CA ASN A 437 -18.19 -31.55 22.01
C ASN A 437 -18.50 -30.20 22.68
N ARG A 438 -19.33 -29.36 22.06
CA ARG A 438 -19.65 -27.98 22.51
C ARG A 438 -18.42 -27.13 22.85
N SER A 439 -17.39 -27.23 22.01
CA SER A 439 -16.14 -26.47 22.13
C SER A 439 -15.90 -25.56 20.92
N LYS A 440 -14.99 -24.58 21.05
CA LYS A 440 -14.63 -23.70 19.92
C LYS A 440 -13.69 -24.44 18.96
N PRO A 441 -13.98 -24.50 17.65
CA PRO A 441 -13.09 -25.15 16.69
C PRO A 441 -11.78 -24.37 16.52
N ARG A 442 -10.69 -25.11 16.31
CA ARG A 442 -9.37 -24.55 15.97
C ARG A 442 -9.01 -24.91 14.54
N PHE A 443 -9.43 -24.09 13.59
CA PHE A 443 -9.19 -24.33 12.17
C PHE A 443 -7.73 -24.13 11.78
N VAL A 444 -7.24 -24.99 10.88
CA VAL A 444 -5.92 -24.90 10.25
C VAL A 444 -6.01 -24.20 8.90
N ASN A 445 -4.87 -23.81 8.34
CA ASN A 445 -4.81 -23.15 7.04
C ASN A 445 -5.47 -24.00 5.95
N SER A 446 -6.20 -23.32 5.05
CA SER A 446 -6.89 -23.96 3.94
C SER A 446 -5.92 -24.61 2.96
N LYS A 447 -6.35 -25.74 2.38
CA LYS A 447 -5.65 -26.44 1.28
C LYS A 447 -6.35 -26.25 -0.07
N LEU A 448 -7.41 -25.44 -0.13
CA LEU A 448 -8.20 -25.17 -1.33
C LEU A 448 -7.49 -24.25 -2.32
#